data_AF-A0A8T8TLH1-F1
#
_entry.id   AF-A0A8T8TLH1-F1
#
_cell.length_a   1.000
_cell.length_b   1.000
_cell.length_c   1.000
_cell.angle_alpha   90.00
_cell.angle_beta   90.00
_cell.angle_gamma   90.00
#
_symmetry.space_group_name_H-M   'P 1'
#
loop_
_entity.id
_entity.type
_entity.pdbx_description
1 polymer ?
#
loop_
_entity_poly.entity_id
_entity_poly.type
_entity_poly.pdbx_seq_one_letter_code
_entity_poly.pdbx_strand_id
1 'polypeptide(L)'
;MSAVIAMRTAWQPLRGSTSLTRNVRWLSHSSSPSASPFDPTRLAYLSQADRIAEPGTKAEEGGGDSSSGIFVLTLNRPKAANAISTTLLAHVHDALSYLRSPSPPTKGNHVETSSSSSSSSSSSSPPPSSLLRTLIIRSSTPGIFCAGADLKERASMTIPQVDAFLLSLRSAMSTIESLPVPVIAALDGLAMGGGLELALCADIRVGGPGANRLGLTEARLGIIPGAGGTQRLSRLLGPSKAKDLIFSARLLDSRQAFELGLVDHLATSEGEGQGEGEEAYRKALELATEMSQNGPLALRAAKLAIDKGSQMDIEAGLDFERECYERLFGTEDRLEGLRAFKEKRKPKYIGR
;
A
#
# COMPACT_ATOMS: atom_id res chain seq x y z
N MET A 1 53.54 40.58 4.05
CA MET A 1 52.82 41.83 4.37
C MET A 1 51.40 41.42 4.76
N SER A 2 51.17 41.06 6.03
CA SER A 2 50.74 41.96 7.13
C SER A 2 49.32 42.49 6.90
N ALA A 3 48.35 42.44 7.82
CA ALA A 3 48.31 41.96 9.19
C ALA A 3 46.84 41.84 9.67
N VAL A 4 46.65 40.96 10.65
CA VAL A 4 45.49 40.84 11.56
C VAL A 4 45.71 41.79 12.75
N ILE A 5 44.71 42.60 13.14
CA ILE A 5 44.58 43.30 14.45
C ILE A 5 43.06 43.49 14.67
N ALA A 6 42.33 42.84 15.59
CA ALA A 6 42.41 42.68 17.05
C ALA A 6 41.92 43.90 17.86
N MET A 7 40.83 43.72 18.60
CA MET A 7 40.56 44.47 19.84
C MET A 7 39.84 43.53 20.85
N ARG A 8 40.64 43.02 21.80
CA ARG A 8 40.24 42.70 23.19
C ARG A 8 40.66 43.94 24.01
N THR A 9 39.96 44.38 25.05
CA THR A 9 39.82 43.82 26.42
C THR A 9 38.77 44.72 27.16
N ALA A 10 37.99 44.28 28.14
CA ALA A 10 38.44 43.91 29.48
C ALA A 10 37.37 43.16 30.31
N TRP A 11 37.89 42.24 31.13
CA TRP A 11 37.31 41.56 32.31
C TRP A 11 37.31 42.58 33.50
N GLN A 12 36.46 42.59 34.54
CA GLN A 12 36.10 41.54 35.51
C GLN A 12 35.02 42.06 36.54
N PRO A 13 34.64 41.39 37.66
CA PRO A 13 33.28 40.87 37.90
C PRO A 13 32.56 41.44 39.16
N LEU A 14 31.24 41.22 39.29
CA LEU A 14 30.56 41.22 40.59
C LEU A 14 29.56 40.06 40.71
N ARG A 15 29.75 39.28 41.77
CA ARG A 15 28.88 38.19 42.24
C ARG A 15 27.65 38.81 42.93
N GLY A 16 26.49 38.17 42.81
CA GLY A 16 25.33 38.50 43.65
C GLY A 16 24.02 37.87 43.18
N SER A 17 23.85 36.60 43.52
CA SER A 17 22.59 35.86 43.61
C SER A 17 21.35 36.70 43.94
N THR A 18 20.29 36.59 43.13
CA THR A 18 18.94 36.22 43.62
C THR A 18 18.09 35.61 42.51
N SER A 19 17.41 34.53 42.88
CA SER A 19 16.53 33.68 42.08
C SER A 19 15.38 34.41 41.39
N LEU A 20 15.18 34.12 40.11
CA LEU A 20 13.89 34.25 39.43
C LEU A 20 13.68 33.00 38.57
N THR A 21 13.27 31.93 39.24
CA THR A 21 12.64 30.76 38.62
C THR A 21 11.35 31.21 37.95
N ARG A 22 11.34 31.23 36.61
CA ARG A 22 10.09 31.33 35.85
C ARG A 22 9.33 30.01 36.00
N ASN A 23 8.34 30.04 36.89
CA ASN A 23 7.28 29.05 37.02
C ASN A 23 6.51 28.92 35.70
N VAL A 24 6.77 27.86 34.93
CA VAL A 24 5.79 27.35 33.95
C VAL A 24 5.02 26.24 34.64
N ARG A 25 3.85 26.63 35.17
CA ARG A 25 2.91 25.77 35.88
C ARG A 25 2.20 24.89 34.86
N TRP A 26 2.61 23.63 34.78
CA TRP A 26 1.85 22.58 34.11
C TRP A 26 0.55 22.35 34.90
N LEU A 27 -0.59 22.69 34.29
CA LEU A 27 -1.89 22.32 34.83
C LEU A 27 -2.08 20.81 34.62
N SER A 28 -1.84 20.05 35.69
CA SER A 28 -2.30 18.68 35.85
C SER A 28 -3.83 18.67 35.90
N HIS A 29 -4.49 18.10 34.89
CA HIS A 29 -5.82 17.52 35.04
C HIS A 29 -5.70 16.01 34.84
N SER A 30 -5.97 15.30 35.92
CA SER A 30 -6.11 13.85 35.99
C SER A 30 -7.47 13.42 35.42
N SER A 31 -7.40 12.46 34.50
CA SER A 31 -8.26 11.27 34.40
C SER A 31 -9.78 11.45 34.13
N SER A 32 -10.17 11.19 32.89
CA SER A 32 -11.29 10.28 32.59
C SER A 32 -10.96 9.43 31.35
N PRO A 33 -11.29 8.13 31.33
CA PRO A 33 -10.97 7.23 30.23
C PRO A 33 -12.10 7.20 29.19
N SER A 34 -11.77 6.70 27.99
CA SER A 34 -12.67 6.28 26.91
C SER A 34 -13.09 7.34 25.88
N ALA A 35 -12.33 7.39 24.78
CA ALA A 35 -12.87 7.37 23.43
C ALA A 35 -11.78 6.82 22.50
N SER A 36 -11.90 5.55 22.11
CA SER A 36 -11.12 4.98 21.02
C SER A 36 -11.38 5.80 19.74
N PRO A 37 -10.37 6.21 18.96
CA PRO A 37 -10.59 6.85 17.67
C PRO A 37 -11.19 5.89 16.61
N PHE A 38 -11.32 4.61 16.96
CA PHE A 38 -12.04 3.59 16.18
C PHE A 38 -13.32 3.23 16.92
N ASP A 39 -14.42 3.84 16.50
CA ASP A 39 -15.76 3.36 16.80
C ASP A 39 -16.21 2.43 15.64
N PRO A 40 -16.18 1.10 15.82
CA PRO A 40 -16.60 0.15 14.79
C PRO A 40 -18.10 0.24 14.47
N THR A 41 -18.91 0.94 15.29
CA THR A 41 -20.34 1.11 15.02
C THR A 41 -20.66 2.15 13.94
N ARG A 42 -19.69 3.00 13.56
CA ARG A 42 -19.84 3.95 12.43
C ARG A 42 -19.72 3.31 11.04
N LEU A 43 -19.30 2.06 10.93
CA LEU A 43 -19.18 1.32 9.67
C LEU A 43 -20.46 0.57 9.25
N ALA A 44 -21.53 0.65 10.04
CA ALA A 44 -22.76 -0.14 9.82
C ALA A 44 -23.80 0.51 8.88
N TYR A 45 -23.42 1.42 7.98
CA TYR A 45 -24.39 2.14 7.12
C TYR A 45 -24.30 1.86 5.61
N LEU A 46 -23.63 0.77 5.20
CA LEU A 46 -23.60 0.35 3.79
C LEU A 46 -24.10 -1.07 3.65
N SER A 47 -25.39 -1.27 3.92
CA SER A 47 -26.11 -2.45 3.45
C SER A 47 -27.31 -2.00 2.61
N GLN A 48 -27.40 -2.58 1.42
CA GLN A 48 -28.49 -2.47 0.43
C GLN A 48 -28.40 -1.27 -0.52
N ALA A 49 -27.57 -1.41 -1.54
CA ALA A 49 -27.80 -0.82 -2.85
C ALA A 49 -27.80 -1.96 -3.89
N ASP A 50 -28.76 -1.92 -4.80
CA ASP A 50 -29.10 -2.98 -5.75
C ASP A 50 -27.90 -3.54 -6.51
N ARG A 51 -27.72 -4.85 -6.43
CA ARG A 51 -26.68 -5.60 -7.14
C ARG A 51 -27.04 -5.76 -8.61
N ILE A 52 -26.77 -4.73 -9.41
CA ILE A 52 -26.49 -4.96 -10.83
C ILE A 52 -25.05 -5.49 -10.89
N ALA A 53 -24.90 -6.76 -11.28
CA ALA A 53 -23.61 -7.42 -11.42
C ALA A 53 -22.80 -6.78 -12.56
N GLU A 54 -22.11 -5.68 -12.27
CA GLU A 54 -20.96 -5.26 -13.07
C GLU A 54 -19.81 -6.25 -12.83
N PRO A 55 -18.98 -6.59 -13.84
CA PRO A 55 -17.82 -7.45 -13.62
C PRO A 55 -16.92 -6.82 -12.55
N GLY A 56 -16.96 -7.37 -11.34
CA GLY A 56 -16.32 -6.80 -10.16
C GLY A 56 -14.81 -6.98 -10.17
N THR A 57 -14.13 -6.20 -9.34
CA THR A 57 -12.73 -6.44 -8.96
C THR A 57 -12.59 -7.83 -8.38
N LYS A 58 -11.59 -8.58 -8.84
CA LYS A 58 -11.27 -9.90 -8.32
C LYS A 58 -9.79 -9.95 -7.92
N ALA A 59 -9.53 -10.55 -6.77
CA ALA A 59 -8.21 -11.06 -6.43
C ALA A 59 -8.16 -12.52 -6.83
N GLU A 60 -7.29 -12.88 -7.77
CA GLU A 60 -7.09 -14.24 -8.24
C GLU A 60 -5.60 -14.59 -8.19
N GLU A 61 -5.24 -15.87 -8.13
CA GLU A 61 -3.84 -16.27 -8.30
C GLU A 61 -3.38 -15.92 -9.72
N GLY A 62 -2.29 -15.16 -9.84
CA GLY A 62 -1.78 -14.69 -11.12
C GLY A 62 -0.77 -15.65 -11.75
N GLY A 63 -0.92 -15.86 -13.05
CA GLY A 63 0.06 -16.46 -13.99
C GLY A 63 1.34 -17.04 -13.41
N GLY A 64 1.38 -18.37 -13.31
CA GLY A 64 2.47 -19.18 -12.76
C GLY A 64 1.86 -20.45 -12.16
N ASP A 65 2.67 -21.51 -11.97
CA ASP A 65 2.24 -22.73 -11.26
C ASP A 65 1.51 -22.35 -9.95
N SER A 66 0.40 -23.04 -9.62
CA SER A 66 -0.54 -22.73 -8.52
C SER A 66 0.06 -22.80 -7.10
N SER A 67 1.39 -22.68 -7.02
CA SER A 67 2.28 -22.78 -5.87
C SER A 67 3.12 -21.50 -5.65
N SER A 68 3.04 -20.50 -6.53
CA SER A 68 3.91 -19.29 -6.51
C SER A 68 3.57 -18.29 -5.39
N GLY A 69 2.35 -18.31 -4.87
CA GLY A 69 1.88 -17.35 -3.86
C GLY A 69 1.69 -15.92 -4.38
N ILE A 70 1.62 -15.73 -5.70
CA ILE A 70 1.40 -14.41 -6.32
C ILE A 70 -0.11 -14.22 -6.52
N PHE A 71 -0.67 -13.19 -5.89
CA PHE A 71 -2.06 -12.80 -6.07
C PHE A 71 -2.14 -11.52 -6.91
N VAL A 72 -3.20 -11.39 -7.70
CA VAL A 72 -3.43 -10.24 -8.58
C VAL A 72 -4.80 -9.65 -8.29
N LEU A 73 -4.82 -8.42 -7.78
CA LEU A 73 -6.01 -7.60 -7.63
C LEU A 73 -6.26 -6.83 -8.93
N THR A 74 -7.28 -7.25 -9.69
CA THR A 74 -7.58 -6.68 -11.01
C THR A 74 -8.77 -5.73 -10.95
N LEU A 75 -8.56 -4.46 -11.31
CA LEU A 75 -9.64 -3.49 -11.54
C LEU A 75 -10.26 -3.69 -12.92
N ASN A 76 -11.58 -3.91 -12.97
CA ASN A 76 -12.31 -4.24 -14.20
C ASN A 76 -13.66 -3.51 -14.35
N ARG A 77 -13.63 -2.18 -14.39
CA ARG A 77 -14.79 -1.32 -14.70
C ARG A 77 -14.51 -0.47 -15.94
N PRO A 78 -14.42 -1.07 -17.14
CA PRO A 78 -13.98 -0.38 -18.35
C PRO A 78 -14.89 0.78 -18.73
N LYS A 79 -16.22 0.63 -18.57
CA LYS A 79 -17.21 1.69 -18.87
C LYS A 79 -17.06 2.94 -17.99
N ALA A 80 -16.46 2.80 -16.81
CA ALA A 80 -16.27 3.86 -15.84
C ALA A 80 -14.79 4.24 -15.67
N ALA A 81 -13.90 3.79 -16.58
CA ALA A 81 -12.46 4.02 -16.47
C ALA A 81 -11.86 3.62 -15.11
N ASN A 82 -12.36 2.52 -14.53
CA ASN A 82 -12.03 2.08 -13.17
C ASN A 82 -12.18 3.16 -12.09
N ALA A 83 -13.10 4.11 -12.27
CA ALA A 83 -13.38 5.10 -11.25
C ALA A 83 -13.77 4.44 -9.93
N ILE A 84 -13.34 5.01 -8.82
CA ILE A 84 -13.57 4.54 -7.46
C ILE A 84 -14.98 4.96 -7.04
N SER A 85 -15.94 4.10 -7.38
CA SER A 85 -17.29 4.12 -6.84
C SER A 85 -17.34 3.50 -5.45
N THR A 86 -18.45 3.72 -4.75
CA THR A 86 -18.82 2.98 -3.52
C THR A 86 -18.76 1.46 -3.74
N THR A 87 -19.30 0.96 -4.86
CA THR A 87 -19.28 -0.47 -5.21
C THR A 87 -17.87 -1.00 -5.47
N LEU A 88 -17.04 -0.27 -6.24
CA LEU A 88 -15.66 -0.68 -6.49
C LEU A 88 -14.88 -0.77 -5.17
N LEU A 89 -15.06 0.23 -4.32
CA LEU A 89 -14.41 0.29 -3.02
C LEU A 89 -14.84 -0.86 -2.10
N ALA A 90 -16.12 -1.24 -2.11
CA ALA A 90 -16.60 -2.42 -1.39
C ALA A 90 -15.93 -3.72 -1.89
N HIS A 91 -15.84 -3.92 -3.22
CA HIS A 91 -15.15 -5.09 -3.78
C HIS A 91 -13.66 -5.14 -3.42
N VAL A 92 -12.98 -3.97 -3.35
CA VAL A 92 -11.59 -3.90 -2.88
C VAL A 92 -11.49 -4.32 -1.42
N HIS A 93 -12.39 -3.87 -0.54
CA HIS A 93 -12.44 -4.31 0.86
C HIS A 93 -12.66 -5.82 0.99
N ASP A 94 -13.58 -6.39 0.20
CA ASP A 94 -13.84 -7.83 0.20
C ASP A 94 -12.60 -8.63 -0.23
N ALA A 95 -11.93 -8.18 -1.30
CA ALA A 95 -10.70 -8.79 -1.79
C ALA A 95 -9.56 -8.72 -0.75
N LEU A 96 -9.38 -7.58 -0.08
CA LEU A 96 -8.37 -7.43 0.97
C LEU A 96 -8.70 -8.25 2.22
N SER A 97 -9.98 -8.38 2.55
CA SER A 97 -10.44 -9.24 3.64
C SER A 97 -10.17 -10.71 3.34
N TYR A 98 -10.40 -11.14 2.09
CA TYR A 98 -10.05 -12.48 1.61
C TYR A 98 -8.54 -12.75 1.69
N LEU A 99 -7.70 -11.82 1.21
CA LEU A 99 -6.23 -11.97 1.26
C LEU A 99 -5.69 -12.06 2.69
N ARG A 100 -6.41 -11.49 3.66
CA ARG A 100 -6.05 -11.49 5.08
C ARG A 100 -6.70 -12.63 5.87
N SER A 101 -7.63 -13.39 5.28
CA SER A 101 -8.37 -14.40 6.03
C SER A 101 -7.46 -15.58 6.40
N PRO A 102 -7.51 -16.07 7.66
CA PRO A 102 -6.79 -17.26 8.09
C PRO A 102 -7.54 -18.57 7.73
N SER A 103 -8.62 -18.52 6.93
CA SER A 103 -9.34 -19.71 6.45
C SER A 103 -9.78 -19.53 4.98
N PRO A 104 -9.79 -20.58 4.15
CA PRO A 104 -10.40 -20.53 2.83
C PRO A 104 -11.91 -20.24 2.97
N PRO A 105 -12.53 -19.47 2.06
CA PRO A 105 -13.93 -19.11 2.19
C PRO A 105 -14.81 -20.35 2.08
N THR A 106 -15.77 -20.49 2.99
CA THR A 106 -16.90 -21.41 2.82
C THR A 106 -17.68 -20.96 1.60
N LYS A 107 -17.78 -21.82 0.58
CA LYS A 107 -18.67 -21.61 -0.57
C LYS A 107 -20.08 -21.32 -0.03
N GLY A 108 -20.64 -20.18 -0.43
CA GLY A 108 -22.04 -19.76 -0.35
C GLY A 108 -22.91 -20.33 0.77
N ASN A 109 -23.34 -19.47 1.69
CA ASN A 109 -24.52 -19.75 2.52
C ASN A 109 -25.78 -19.75 1.63
N HIS A 110 -26.10 -20.89 1.04
CA HIS A 110 -27.49 -21.30 0.84
C HIS A 110 -27.91 -22.07 2.11
N VAL A 111 -28.90 -21.52 2.80
CA VAL A 111 -29.60 -22.24 3.86
C VAL A 111 -30.42 -23.33 3.20
N GLU A 112 -29.98 -24.59 3.31
CA GLU A 112 -30.87 -25.74 3.30
C GLU A 112 -30.45 -26.74 4.38
N THR A 113 -31.38 -27.00 5.27
CA THR A 113 -31.37 -28.05 6.29
C THR A 113 -31.45 -29.42 5.64
N SER A 114 -30.54 -30.34 5.96
CA SER A 114 -30.84 -31.67 6.53
C SER A 114 -29.62 -32.61 6.50
N SER A 115 -29.64 -33.50 7.49
CA SER A 115 -28.68 -34.53 7.89
C SER A 115 -28.13 -35.45 6.79
N SER A 116 -26.82 -35.71 6.83
CA SER A 116 -26.27 -37.09 6.91
C SER A 116 -24.75 -37.10 7.00
N SER A 117 -24.25 -38.02 7.81
CA SER A 117 -22.85 -38.31 8.09
C SER A 117 -22.08 -38.79 6.86
N SER A 118 -20.94 -38.17 6.56
CA SER A 118 -19.84 -38.84 5.88
C SER A 118 -18.50 -38.21 6.28
N SER A 119 -17.63 -39.05 6.82
CA SER A 119 -16.21 -38.79 7.05
C SER A 119 -15.54 -38.55 5.71
N SER A 120 -15.34 -37.27 5.37
CA SER A 120 -14.43 -36.85 4.32
C SER A 120 -13.22 -36.23 5.00
N SER A 121 -12.04 -36.77 4.69
CA SER A 121 -10.75 -36.15 4.97
C SER A 121 -10.74 -34.76 4.32
N SER A 122 -11.02 -33.72 5.11
CA SER A 122 -10.92 -32.35 4.68
C SER A 122 -9.45 -32.02 4.48
N SER A 123 -8.94 -32.19 3.26
CA SER A 123 -7.77 -31.42 2.83
C SER A 123 -8.21 -29.96 2.74
N SER A 124 -8.29 -29.29 3.90
CA SER A 124 -8.53 -27.86 3.96
C SER A 124 -7.39 -27.20 3.21
N SER A 125 -7.69 -26.62 2.04
CA SER A 125 -6.76 -25.78 1.33
C SER A 125 -6.20 -24.73 2.30
N PRO A 126 -4.88 -24.51 2.32
CA PRO A 126 -4.29 -23.53 3.21
C PRO A 126 -4.93 -22.16 2.97
N PRO A 127 -5.12 -21.35 4.02
CA PRO A 127 -5.79 -20.08 3.86
C PRO A 127 -5.03 -19.14 2.93
N PRO A 128 -5.71 -18.24 2.20
CA PRO A 128 -5.07 -17.33 1.25
C PRO A 128 -3.95 -16.52 1.89
N SER A 129 -4.11 -16.09 3.15
CA SER A 129 -3.09 -15.35 3.91
C SER A 129 -1.77 -16.10 4.13
N SER A 130 -1.83 -17.44 4.16
CA SER A 130 -0.66 -18.31 4.30
C SER A 130 0.02 -18.64 2.96
N LEU A 131 -0.73 -18.50 1.86
CA LEU A 131 -0.20 -18.68 0.50
C LEU A 131 0.34 -17.37 -0.09
N LEU A 132 -0.21 -16.23 0.32
CA LEU A 132 0.17 -14.92 -0.18
C LEU A 132 1.65 -14.61 0.11
N ARG A 133 2.42 -14.48 -0.97
CA ARG A 133 3.83 -14.06 -0.98
C ARG A 133 4.02 -12.67 -1.58
N THR A 134 3.24 -12.32 -2.60
CA THR A 134 3.28 -11.01 -3.27
C THR A 134 1.87 -10.65 -3.79
N LEU A 135 1.51 -9.37 -3.76
CA LEU A 135 0.29 -8.85 -4.39
C LEU A 135 0.65 -7.94 -5.57
N ILE A 136 0.02 -8.15 -6.72
CA ILE A 136 0.04 -7.22 -7.86
C ILE A 136 -1.31 -6.53 -7.94
N ILE A 137 -1.32 -5.21 -8.07
CA ILE A 137 -2.52 -4.42 -8.37
C ILE A 137 -2.41 -3.98 -9.83
N ARG A 138 -3.39 -4.37 -10.66
CA ARG A 138 -3.44 -4.01 -12.09
C ARG A 138 -4.83 -3.60 -12.52
N SER A 139 -4.95 -3.19 -13.78
CA SER A 139 -6.23 -3.18 -14.47
C SER A 139 -6.24 -4.15 -15.67
N SER A 140 -7.42 -4.71 -15.95
CA SER A 140 -7.73 -5.40 -17.21
C SER A 140 -8.35 -4.46 -18.26
N THR A 141 -8.47 -3.16 -17.98
CA THR A 141 -9.01 -2.16 -18.92
C THR A 141 -7.85 -1.56 -19.73
N PRO A 142 -7.81 -1.74 -21.07
CA PRO A 142 -6.74 -1.22 -21.89
C PRO A 142 -6.54 0.30 -21.73
N GLY A 143 -5.29 0.72 -21.53
CA GLY A 143 -4.91 2.13 -21.40
C GLY A 143 -5.42 2.84 -20.13
N ILE A 144 -6.06 2.13 -19.19
CA ILE A 144 -6.60 2.72 -17.97
C ILE A 144 -6.22 1.87 -16.76
N PHE A 145 -5.45 2.44 -15.84
CA PHE A 145 -5.28 1.86 -14.51
C PHE A 145 -6.48 2.24 -13.63
N CYS A 146 -6.62 3.52 -13.28
CA CYS A 146 -7.72 4.05 -12.49
C CYS A 146 -7.87 5.57 -12.63
N ALA A 147 -9.07 6.03 -13.02
CA ALA A 147 -9.35 7.46 -13.22
C ALA A 147 -9.56 8.27 -11.93
N GLY A 148 -9.49 7.64 -10.75
CA GLY A 148 -9.73 8.29 -9.45
C GLY A 148 -11.18 8.20 -9.02
N ALA A 149 -11.66 9.14 -8.21
CA ALA A 149 -13.03 9.09 -7.66
C ALA A 149 -14.10 9.11 -8.77
N ASP A 150 -15.18 8.36 -8.59
CA ASP A 150 -16.35 8.45 -9.46
C ASP A 150 -17.07 9.80 -9.22
N LEU A 151 -16.86 10.75 -10.14
CA LEU A 151 -17.41 12.10 -10.03
C LEU A 151 -18.94 12.13 -10.22
N LYS A 152 -19.51 11.15 -10.93
CA LYS A 152 -20.97 11.05 -11.09
C LYS A 152 -21.63 10.70 -9.76
N GLU A 153 -21.04 9.75 -9.03
CA GLU A 153 -21.48 9.45 -7.66
C GLU A 153 -21.19 10.62 -6.72
N ARG A 154 -20.03 11.28 -6.86
CA ARG A 154 -19.66 12.40 -6.00
C ARG A 154 -20.64 13.56 -6.05
N ALA A 155 -21.17 13.86 -7.24
CA ALA A 155 -22.09 14.97 -7.47
C ALA A 155 -23.44 14.81 -6.75
N SER A 156 -23.86 13.59 -6.43
CA SER A 156 -25.12 13.31 -5.75
C SER A 156 -24.99 13.00 -4.26
N MET A 157 -23.75 12.97 -3.72
CA MET A 157 -23.51 12.68 -2.30
C MET A 157 -23.80 13.89 -1.41
N THR A 158 -24.50 13.63 -0.30
CA THR A 158 -24.58 14.54 0.84
C THR A 158 -23.24 14.61 1.59
N ILE A 159 -23.01 15.64 2.40
CA ILE A 159 -21.78 15.79 3.20
C ILE A 159 -21.48 14.55 4.06
N PRO A 160 -22.45 13.95 4.80
CA PRO A 160 -22.18 12.73 5.56
C PRO A 160 -21.79 11.53 4.68
N GLN A 161 -22.36 11.42 3.47
CA GLN A 161 -21.99 10.36 2.52
C GLN A 161 -20.57 10.56 1.97
N VAL A 162 -20.16 11.80 1.73
CA VAL A 162 -18.78 12.12 1.34
C VAL A 162 -17.81 11.71 2.45
N ASP A 163 -18.09 12.06 3.70
CA ASP A 163 -17.26 11.69 4.85
C ASP A 163 -17.13 10.16 4.99
N ALA A 164 -18.26 9.44 4.98
CA ALA A 164 -18.29 7.98 5.05
C ALA A 164 -17.48 7.32 3.91
N PHE A 165 -17.60 7.85 2.69
CA PHE A 165 -16.81 7.36 1.56
C PHE A 165 -15.30 7.59 1.77
N LEU A 166 -14.88 8.78 2.20
CA LEU A 166 -13.46 9.10 2.40
C LEU A 166 -12.84 8.25 3.51
N LEU A 167 -13.58 7.99 4.59
CA LEU A 167 -13.16 7.06 5.65
C LEU A 167 -12.97 5.65 5.11
N SER A 168 -13.94 5.15 4.33
CA SER A 168 -13.85 3.83 3.70
C SER A 168 -12.67 3.75 2.72
N LEU A 169 -12.46 4.80 1.93
CA LEU A 169 -11.37 4.89 0.96
C LEU A 169 -10.02 4.85 1.66
N ARG A 170 -9.83 5.68 2.68
CA ARG A 170 -8.62 5.70 3.50
C ARG A 170 -8.37 4.33 4.16
N SER A 171 -9.42 3.65 4.63
CA SER A 171 -9.30 2.32 5.22
C SER A 171 -8.78 1.29 4.21
N ALA A 172 -9.30 1.29 2.98
CA ALA A 172 -8.81 0.40 1.92
C ALA A 172 -7.34 0.67 1.59
N MET A 173 -6.99 1.94 1.38
CA MET A 173 -5.61 2.37 1.09
C MET A 173 -4.63 1.96 2.20
N SER A 174 -5.00 2.21 3.47
CA SER A 174 -4.18 1.84 4.63
C SER A 174 -4.04 0.32 4.75
N THR A 175 -5.08 -0.43 4.39
CA THR A 175 -5.05 -1.89 4.41
C THR A 175 -4.05 -2.43 3.39
N ILE A 176 -4.06 -1.90 2.16
CA ILE A 176 -3.10 -2.26 1.10
C ILE A 176 -1.67 -1.99 1.55
N GLU A 177 -1.40 -0.77 2.01
CA GLU A 177 -0.07 -0.34 2.48
C GLU A 177 0.44 -1.25 3.61
N SER A 178 -0.44 -1.62 4.55
CA SER A 178 -0.09 -2.47 5.69
C SER A 178 -0.02 -3.98 5.41
N LEU A 179 -0.26 -4.42 4.16
CA LEU A 179 -0.13 -5.85 3.83
C LEU A 179 1.31 -6.30 4.13
N PRO A 180 1.50 -7.46 4.78
CA PRO A 180 2.83 -7.87 5.22
C PRO A 180 3.73 -8.29 4.06
N VAL A 181 3.17 -8.50 2.86
CA VAL A 181 3.89 -8.92 1.66
C VAL A 181 4.24 -7.74 0.76
N PRO A 182 5.23 -7.89 -0.13
CA PRO A 182 5.45 -6.94 -1.22
C PRO A 182 4.17 -6.72 -2.04
N VAL A 183 3.91 -5.45 -2.37
CA VAL A 183 2.80 -5.01 -3.22
C VAL A 183 3.36 -4.24 -4.41
N ILE A 184 2.96 -4.63 -5.62
CA ILE A 184 3.42 -4.01 -6.87
C ILE A 184 2.22 -3.43 -7.61
N ALA A 185 2.27 -2.15 -7.99
CA ALA A 185 1.29 -1.54 -8.88
C ALA A 185 1.79 -1.59 -10.33
N ALA A 186 1.02 -2.25 -11.21
CA ALA A 186 1.27 -2.33 -12.65
C ALA A 186 0.46 -1.25 -13.38
N LEU A 187 1.14 -0.20 -13.85
CA LEU A 187 0.55 0.96 -14.49
C LEU A 187 0.70 0.85 -16.01
N ASP A 188 -0.24 0.16 -16.65
CA ASP A 188 -0.35 0.06 -18.12
C ASP A 188 -1.23 1.16 -18.74
N GLY A 189 -1.64 2.14 -17.94
CA GLY A 189 -2.61 3.14 -18.35
C GLY A 189 -2.68 4.33 -17.42
N LEU A 190 -3.65 5.20 -17.72
CA LEU A 190 -4.02 6.37 -16.92
C LEU A 190 -4.17 6.03 -15.43
N ALA A 191 -3.48 6.76 -14.56
CA ALA A 191 -3.69 6.73 -13.11
C ALA A 191 -3.80 8.16 -12.57
N MET A 192 -5.02 8.59 -12.20
CA MET A 192 -5.29 9.95 -11.75
C MET A 192 -5.95 10.00 -10.38
N GLY A 193 -5.62 11.04 -9.61
CA GLY A 193 -6.19 11.28 -8.30
C GLY A 193 -6.18 10.04 -7.42
N GLY A 194 -7.34 9.62 -6.92
CA GLY A 194 -7.51 8.36 -6.16
C GLY A 194 -6.89 7.11 -6.80
N GLY A 195 -6.77 7.05 -8.13
CA GLY A 195 -6.12 5.95 -8.84
C GLY A 195 -4.60 5.98 -8.75
N LEU A 196 -3.99 7.17 -8.78
CA LEU A 196 -2.57 7.30 -8.44
C LEU A 196 -2.34 7.11 -6.94
N GLU A 197 -3.26 7.57 -6.08
CA GLU A 197 -3.19 7.32 -4.64
C GLU A 197 -3.26 5.81 -4.31
N LEU A 198 -4.01 5.02 -5.08
CA LEU A 198 -3.99 3.56 -5.00
C LEU A 198 -2.60 3.00 -5.34
N ALA A 199 -1.99 3.46 -6.44
CA ALA A 199 -0.65 3.05 -6.82
C ALA A 199 0.43 3.46 -5.81
N LEU A 200 0.25 4.61 -5.14
CA LEU A 200 1.13 5.08 -4.06
C LEU A 200 1.02 4.24 -2.78
N CYS A 201 0.02 3.37 -2.65
CA CYS A 201 -0.07 2.40 -1.55
C CYS A 201 0.75 1.13 -1.81
N ALA A 202 1.18 0.90 -3.06
CA ALA A 202 2.08 -0.20 -3.37
C ALA A 202 3.52 0.15 -2.99
N ASP A 203 4.32 -0.87 -2.67
CA ASP A 203 5.74 -0.69 -2.35
C ASP A 203 6.50 -0.27 -3.62
N ILE A 204 6.16 -0.91 -4.75
CA ILE A 204 6.81 -0.74 -6.05
C ILE A 204 5.77 -0.38 -7.12
N ARG A 205 6.11 0.55 -8.01
CA ARG A 205 5.30 0.96 -9.16
C ARG A 205 6.06 0.70 -10.45
N VAL A 206 5.43 -0.04 -11.35
CA VAL A 206 5.95 -0.33 -12.69
C VAL A 206 5.13 0.46 -13.71
N GLY A 207 5.80 1.24 -14.55
CA GLY A 207 5.16 2.05 -15.60
C GLY A 207 5.37 1.45 -16.98
N GLY A 208 4.27 1.16 -17.68
CA GLY A 208 4.27 0.73 -19.07
C GLY A 208 4.25 1.92 -20.04
N PRO A 209 4.40 1.67 -21.35
CA PRO A 209 4.31 2.72 -22.37
C PRO A 209 2.91 3.35 -22.43
N GLY A 210 1.87 2.60 -22.05
CA GLY A 210 0.48 3.08 -21.98
C GLY A 210 0.18 4.03 -20.80
N ALA A 211 1.04 4.09 -19.78
CA ALA A 211 0.89 4.99 -18.64
C ALA A 211 1.32 6.43 -18.97
N ASN A 212 0.56 7.09 -19.84
CA ASN A 212 0.85 8.43 -20.36
C ASN A 212 0.29 9.58 -19.50
N ARG A 213 -0.52 9.26 -18.49
CA ARG A 213 -1.24 10.26 -17.66
C ARG A 213 -1.27 9.81 -16.21
N LEU A 214 -0.21 10.17 -15.49
CA LEU A 214 -0.02 9.90 -14.06
C LEU A 214 -0.02 11.23 -13.30
N GLY A 215 -0.94 11.43 -12.36
CA GLY A 215 -0.89 12.63 -11.51
C GLY A 215 -2.07 12.84 -10.56
N LEU A 216 -1.87 13.72 -9.59
CA LEU A 216 -2.88 14.18 -8.65
C LEU A 216 -3.45 15.51 -9.15
N THR A 217 -4.67 15.49 -9.68
CA THR A 217 -5.28 16.63 -10.41
C THR A 217 -6.33 17.39 -9.60
N GLU A 218 -6.53 17.01 -8.34
CA GLU A 218 -7.58 17.49 -7.44
C GLU A 218 -7.64 19.02 -7.30
N ALA A 219 -6.51 19.72 -7.35
CA ALA A 219 -6.46 21.17 -7.25
C ALA A 219 -7.27 21.87 -8.37
N ARG A 220 -7.41 21.25 -9.54
CA ARG A 220 -8.26 21.77 -10.64
C ARG A 220 -9.74 21.69 -10.34
N LEU A 221 -10.13 20.84 -9.39
CA LEU A 221 -11.51 20.66 -8.93
C LEU A 221 -11.77 21.45 -7.63
N GLY A 222 -10.83 22.28 -7.18
CA GLY A 222 -10.96 23.04 -5.93
C GLY A 222 -10.86 22.19 -4.67
N ILE A 223 -10.30 20.98 -4.76
CA ILE A 223 -10.10 20.06 -3.65
C ILE A 223 -8.63 19.61 -3.57
N ILE A 224 -8.31 18.76 -2.59
CA ILE A 224 -6.96 18.18 -2.42
C ILE A 224 -7.01 16.66 -2.59
N PRO A 225 -5.86 16.00 -2.85
CA PRO A 225 -5.78 14.54 -2.82
C PRO A 225 -6.23 14.00 -1.45
N GLY A 226 -7.30 13.21 -1.47
CA GLY A 226 -8.08 12.84 -0.28
C GLY A 226 -7.86 11.41 0.20
N ALA A 227 -7.17 10.56 -0.56
CA ALA A 227 -6.90 9.16 -0.21
C ALA A 227 -5.46 8.93 0.32
N GLY A 228 -4.74 10.01 0.64
CA GLY A 228 -3.41 10.00 1.26
C GLY A 228 -2.28 10.47 0.33
N GLY A 229 -2.58 10.95 -0.87
CA GLY A 229 -1.62 11.46 -1.85
C GLY A 229 -0.79 12.62 -1.31
N THR A 230 -1.36 13.50 -0.50
CA THR A 230 -0.60 14.58 0.18
C THR A 230 0.49 14.03 1.11
N GLN A 231 0.31 12.82 1.63
CA GLN A 231 1.21 12.16 2.58
C GLN A 231 2.20 11.23 1.89
N ARG A 232 1.72 10.39 0.97
CA ARG A 232 2.56 9.37 0.30
C ARG A 232 3.44 9.97 -0.78
N LEU A 233 2.89 10.88 -1.60
CA LEU A 233 3.70 11.53 -2.65
C LEU A 233 4.82 12.40 -2.07
N SER A 234 4.55 13.07 -0.94
CA SER A 234 5.56 13.90 -0.26
C SER A 234 6.65 13.09 0.43
N ARG A 235 6.33 11.89 0.94
CA ARG A 235 7.31 10.93 1.47
C ARG A 235 8.14 10.29 0.36
N LEU A 236 7.52 10.00 -0.78
CA LEU A 236 8.19 9.37 -1.93
C LEU A 236 9.15 10.32 -2.65
N LEU A 237 8.68 11.52 -3.01
CA LEU A 237 9.44 12.45 -3.88
C LEU A 237 10.10 13.61 -3.12
N GLY A 238 9.83 13.72 -1.82
CA GLY A 238 10.11 14.90 -1.02
C GLY A 238 9.07 16.02 -1.21
N PRO A 239 8.98 16.96 -0.24
CA PRO A 239 7.91 17.97 -0.24
C PRO A 239 7.90 18.90 -1.45
N SER A 240 9.06 19.24 -2.03
CA SER A 240 9.14 20.18 -3.16
C SER A 240 8.52 19.64 -4.43
N LYS A 241 8.94 18.43 -4.85
CA LYS A 241 8.39 17.77 -6.05
C LYS A 241 6.90 17.45 -5.87
N ALA A 242 6.50 16.99 -4.69
CA ALA A 242 5.09 16.72 -4.41
C ALA A 242 4.22 17.98 -4.51
N LYS A 243 4.67 19.12 -3.96
CA LYS A 243 3.97 20.41 -4.08
C LYS A 243 3.89 20.87 -5.54
N ASP A 244 4.97 20.78 -6.29
CA ASP A 244 4.97 21.12 -7.71
C ASP A 244 3.90 20.33 -8.48
N LEU A 245 3.86 19.01 -8.31
CA LEU A 245 2.87 18.16 -8.98
C LEU A 245 1.43 18.45 -8.53
N ILE A 246 1.19 18.60 -7.22
CA ILE A 246 -0.15 18.84 -6.67
C ILE A 246 -0.66 20.25 -7.02
N PHE A 247 0.18 21.27 -6.92
CA PHE A 247 -0.22 22.67 -7.18
C PHE A 247 -0.47 22.92 -8.67
N SER A 248 0.39 22.37 -9.54
CA SER A 248 0.19 22.48 -11.00
C SER A 248 -0.89 21.54 -11.53
N ALA A 249 -1.25 20.50 -10.75
CA ALA A 249 -2.12 19.41 -11.17
C ALA A 249 -1.68 18.82 -12.52
N ARG A 250 -0.37 18.81 -12.80
CA ARG A 250 0.19 18.32 -14.06
C ARG A 250 0.21 16.80 -14.09
N LEU A 251 0.15 16.27 -15.30
CA LEU A 251 0.24 14.84 -15.58
C LEU A 251 1.62 14.54 -16.13
N LEU A 252 2.12 13.36 -15.79
CA LEU A 252 3.37 12.81 -16.27
C LEU A 252 3.09 11.59 -17.14
N ASP A 253 3.91 11.37 -18.15
CA ASP A 253 4.04 10.03 -18.74
C ASP A 253 4.92 9.12 -17.84
N SER A 254 4.97 7.83 -18.16
CA SER A 254 5.68 6.83 -17.36
C SER A 254 7.18 7.12 -17.29
N ARG A 255 7.79 7.64 -18.36
CA ARG A 255 9.20 7.99 -18.40
C ARG A 255 9.51 9.18 -17.49
N GLN A 256 8.72 10.26 -17.59
CA GLN A 256 8.83 11.42 -16.71
C GLN A 256 8.60 11.03 -15.25
N ALA A 257 7.63 10.15 -14.99
CA ALA A 257 7.37 9.61 -13.66
C ALA A 257 8.55 8.80 -13.12
N PHE A 258 9.21 7.99 -13.97
CA PHE A 258 10.42 7.25 -13.60
C PHE A 258 11.59 8.20 -13.31
N GLU A 259 11.85 9.17 -14.17
CA GLU A 259 12.91 10.18 -13.99
C GLU A 259 12.72 11.00 -12.69
N LEU A 260 11.48 11.24 -12.27
CA LEU A 260 11.19 11.93 -11.01
C LEU A 260 11.30 11.05 -9.76
N GLY A 261 11.21 9.72 -9.91
CA GLY A 261 11.15 8.73 -8.82
C GLY A 261 9.74 8.33 -8.38
N LEU A 262 8.71 8.65 -9.18
CA LEU A 262 7.31 8.23 -8.92
C LEU A 262 7.07 6.78 -9.38
N VAL A 263 7.73 6.37 -10.46
CA VAL A 263 7.75 5.00 -10.98
C VAL A 263 9.13 4.41 -10.72
N ASP A 264 9.20 3.17 -10.25
CA ASP A 264 10.45 2.52 -9.86
C ASP A 264 11.05 1.67 -10.99
N HIS A 265 10.21 1.18 -11.92
CA HIS A 265 10.63 0.43 -13.09
C HIS A 265 9.83 0.82 -14.33
N LEU A 266 10.50 0.89 -15.48
CA LEU A 266 9.86 0.99 -16.78
C LEU A 266 9.73 -0.39 -17.41
N ALA A 267 8.58 -0.68 -17.98
CA ALA A 267 8.39 -1.84 -18.83
C ALA A 267 8.62 -1.47 -20.30
N THR A 268 9.31 -2.33 -21.02
CA THR A 268 9.58 -2.22 -22.45
C THR A 268 8.62 -3.13 -23.22
N SER A 269 8.16 -2.67 -24.39
CA SER A 269 7.50 -3.53 -25.35
C SER A 269 8.55 -4.48 -25.94
N GLU A 270 8.52 -5.74 -25.52
CA GLU A 270 9.39 -6.78 -26.07
C GLU A 270 8.52 -7.87 -26.72
N GLY A 271 8.72 -8.11 -28.01
CA GLY A 271 8.10 -9.20 -28.76
C GLY A 271 6.80 -8.83 -29.48
N GLU A 272 6.79 -9.02 -30.80
CA GLU A 272 5.57 -8.98 -31.61
C GLU A 272 4.59 -10.07 -31.12
N GLY A 273 3.33 -9.70 -30.85
CA GLY A 273 2.27 -10.63 -30.46
C GLY A 273 2.07 -10.84 -28.96
N GLN A 274 2.79 -10.14 -28.09
CA GLN A 274 2.47 -10.05 -26.66
C GLN A 274 1.40 -8.96 -26.48
N GLY A 275 0.31 -9.26 -25.76
CA GLY A 275 -0.87 -8.39 -25.67
C GLY A 275 -0.51 -6.93 -25.36
N GLU A 276 -0.84 -6.04 -26.30
CA GLU A 276 -0.58 -4.60 -26.17
C GLU A 276 -1.28 -4.04 -24.92
N GLY A 277 -0.54 -3.28 -24.09
CA GLY A 277 -1.09 -2.66 -22.89
C GLY A 277 -1.07 -3.55 -21.63
N GLU A 278 -0.18 -4.53 -21.57
CA GLU A 278 0.09 -5.33 -20.35
C GLU A 278 1.59 -5.40 -19.99
N GLU A 279 2.43 -4.54 -20.57
CA GLU A 279 3.88 -4.58 -20.36
C GLU A 279 4.27 -4.36 -18.90
N ALA A 280 3.65 -3.40 -18.21
CA ALA A 280 3.87 -3.15 -16.79
C ALA A 280 3.43 -4.33 -15.95
N TYR A 281 2.31 -4.96 -16.28
CA TYR A 281 1.86 -6.17 -15.61
C TYR A 281 2.84 -7.33 -15.78
N ARG A 282 3.34 -7.58 -17.00
CA ARG A 282 4.35 -8.63 -17.23
C ARG A 282 5.62 -8.36 -16.40
N LYS A 283 6.10 -7.12 -16.40
CA LYS A 283 7.27 -6.75 -15.61
C LYS A 283 7.01 -6.86 -14.10
N ALA A 284 5.82 -6.51 -13.64
CA ALA A 284 5.41 -6.74 -12.25
C ALA A 284 5.37 -8.24 -11.90
N LEU A 285 4.94 -9.09 -12.83
CA LEU A 285 4.92 -10.55 -12.64
C LEU A 285 6.33 -11.15 -12.56
N GLU A 286 7.27 -10.66 -13.37
CA GLU A 286 8.69 -11.01 -13.25
C GLU A 286 9.25 -10.68 -11.86
N LEU A 287 9.06 -9.43 -11.43
CA LEU A 287 9.51 -8.96 -10.10
C LEU A 287 8.86 -9.76 -8.98
N ALA A 288 7.55 -10.01 -9.07
CA ALA A 288 6.82 -10.83 -8.09
C ALA A 288 7.34 -12.27 -8.04
N THR A 289 7.68 -12.84 -9.20
CA THR A 289 8.25 -14.19 -9.30
C THR A 289 9.63 -14.27 -8.64
N GLU A 290 10.48 -13.27 -8.83
CA GLU A 290 11.77 -13.17 -8.16
C GLU A 290 11.60 -13.02 -6.64
N MET A 291 10.70 -12.14 -6.19
CA MET A 291 10.44 -11.91 -4.77
C MET A 291 9.87 -13.17 -4.10
N SER A 292 8.93 -13.86 -4.73
CA SER A 292 8.29 -15.07 -4.18
C SER A 292 9.27 -16.24 -3.97
N GLN A 293 10.46 -16.21 -4.58
CA GLN A 293 11.52 -17.22 -4.34
C GLN A 293 12.29 -16.98 -3.04
N ASN A 294 12.18 -15.81 -2.41
CA ASN A 294 12.85 -15.48 -1.16
C ASN A 294 12.08 -16.01 0.06
N GLY A 295 12.70 -15.95 1.24
CA GLY A 295 12.10 -16.39 2.50
C GLY A 295 10.87 -15.54 2.86
N PRO A 296 9.65 -16.11 2.91
CA PRO A 296 8.43 -15.34 3.14
C PRO A 296 8.44 -14.56 4.45
N LEU A 297 8.91 -15.17 5.54
CA LEU A 297 9.00 -14.49 6.85
C LEU A 297 10.03 -13.36 6.84
N ALA A 298 11.14 -13.53 6.10
CA ALA A 298 12.16 -12.51 5.95
C ALA A 298 11.66 -11.29 5.18
N LEU A 299 10.94 -11.49 4.07
CA LEU A 299 10.33 -10.37 3.33
C LEU A 299 9.31 -9.61 4.18
N ARG A 300 8.47 -10.32 4.94
CA ARG A 300 7.49 -9.70 5.85
C ARG A 300 8.16 -8.89 6.95
N ALA A 301 9.23 -9.43 7.55
CA ALA A 301 10.01 -8.72 8.56
C ALA A 301 10.73 -7.50 7.98
N ALA A 302 11.32 -7.62 6.79
CA ALA A 302 12.00 -6.52 6.11
C ALA A 302 11.06 -5.37 5.77
N LYS A 303 9.89 -5.67 5.18
CA LYS A 303 8.86 -4.65 4.91
C LYS A 303 8.44 -3.94 6.19
N LEU A 304 8.14 -4.69 7.24
CA LEU A 304 7.74 -4.12 8.53
C LEU A 304 8.82 -3.20 9.11
N ALA A 305 10.09 -3.63 9.09
CA ALA A 305 11.22 -2.85 9.57
C ALA A 305 11.40 -1.54 8.79
N ILE A 306 11.31 -1.58 7.46
CA ILE A 306 11.42 -0.40 6.60
C ILE A 306 10.26 0.57 6.85
N ASP A 307 9.02 0.08 6.80
CA ASP A 307 7.83 0.92 6.88
C ASP A 307 7.70 1.62 8.25
N LYS A 308 7.98 0.88 9.33
CA LYS A 308 7.91 1.44 10.69
C LYS A 308 9.17 2.21 11.06
N GLY A 309 10.35 1.68 10.76
CA GLY A 309 11.63 2.31 11.08
C GLY A 309 11.81 3.65 10.39
N SER A 310 11.30 3.82 9.16
CA SER A 310 11.34 5.11 8.45
C SER A 310 10.57 6.25 9.13
N GLN A 311 9.68 5.94 10.08
CA GLN A 311 8.91 6.92 10.86
C GLN A 311 9.51 7.16 12.26
N MET A 312 10.66 6.56 12.56
CA MET A 312 11.36 6.66 13.85
C MET A 312 12.64 7.48 13.69
N ASP A 313 13.25 7.88 14.81
CA ASP A 313 14.65 8.27 14.78
C ASP A 313 15.54 7.04 14.50
N ILE A 314 16.78 7.30 14.08
CA ILE A 314 17.65 6.23 13.57
C ILE A 314 17.96 5.16 14.62
N GLU A 315 18.15 5.52 15.89
CA GLU A 315 18.48 4.54 16.93
C GLU A 315 17.28 3.66 17.25
N ALA A 316 16.10 4.25 17.45
CA ALA A 316 14.87 3.49 17.63
C ALA A 316 14.53 2.61 16.41
N GLY A 317 14.83 3.08 15.20
CA GLY A 317 14.71 2.31 13.97
C GLY A 317 15.63 1.08 13.93
N LEU A 318 16.89 1.22 14.35
CA LEU A 318 17.85 0.12 14.43
C LEU A 318 17.46 -0.92 15.50
N ASP A 319 16.95 -0.48 16.64
CA ASP A 319 16.41 -1.38 17.66
C ASP A 319 15.19 -2.16 17.13
N PHE A 320 14.29 -1.49 16.42
CA PHE A 320 13.14 -2.14 15.80
C PHE A 320 13.52 -3.11 14.66
N GLU A 321 14.54 -2.77 13.86
CA GLU A 321 15.12 -3.68 12.85
C GLU A 321 15.63 -4.96 13.51
N ARG A 322 16.37 -4.82 14.62
CA ARG A 322 16.86 -5.96 15.39
C ARG A 322 15.73 -6.83 15.89
N GLU A 323 14.67 -6.26 16.46
CA GLU A 323 13.49 -7.04 16.89
C GLU A 323 12.85 -7.82 15.73
N CYS A 324 12.78 -7.22 14.54
CA CYS A 324 12.27 -7.89 13.34
C CYS A 324 13.19 -9.04 12.91
N TYR A 325 14.51 -8.85 13.00
CA TYR A 325 15.50 -9.86 12.65
C TYR A 325 15.54 -11.04 13.64
N GLU A 326 15.45 -10.78 14.94
CA GLU A 326 15.47 -11.79 16.00
C GLU A 326 14.33 -12.82 15.86
N ARG A 327 13.16 -12.40 15.37
CA ARG A 327 12.03 -13.29 15.06
C ARG A 327 12.37 -14.38 14.02
N LEU A 328 13.43 -14.19 13.23
CA LEU A 328 13.86 -15.12 12.19
C LEU A 328 14.88 -16.16 12.71
N PHE A 329 15.41 -16.04 13.93
CA PHE A 329 16.47 -16.93 14.44
C PHE A 329 16.06 -18.41 14.47
N GLY A 330 14.83 -18.68 14.87
CA GLY A 330 14.32 -20.04 15.06
C GLY A 330 13.59 -20.64 13.86
N THR A 331 13.47 -19.91 12.74
CA THR A 331 12.65 -20.35 11.60
C THR A 331 13.32 -21.48 10.83
N GLU A 332 12.50 -22.39 10.31
CA GLU A 332 12.95 -23.48 9.43
C GLU A 332 13.56 -22.90 8.15
N ASP A 333 12.99 -21.81 7.64
CA ASP A 333 13.48 -21.11 6.46
C ASP A 333 14.92 -20.61 6.62
N ARG A 334 15.30 -20.06 7.79
CA ARG A 334 16.68 -19.62 8.02
C ARG A 334 17.65 -20.79 7.97
N LEU A 335 17.31 -21.90 8.62
CA LEU A 335 18.13 -23.11 8.63
C LEU A 335 18.24 -23.74 7.23
N GLU A 336 17.14 -23.72 6.48
CA GLU A 336 17.10 -24.17 5.09
C GLU A 336 17.98 -23.31 4.19
N GLY A 337 17.97 -21.98 4.35
CA GLY A 337 18.87 -21.09 3.62
C GLY A 337 20.34 -21.43 3.84
N LEU A 338 20.75 -21.65 5.10
CA LEU A 338 22.11 -22.06 5.45
C LEU A 338 22.49 -23.43 4.85
N ARG A 339 21.58 -24.40 4.93
CA ARG A 339 21.78 -25.74 4.37
C ARG A 339 21.89 -25.71 2.85
N ALA A 340 20.98 -25.01 2.16
CA ALA A 340 20.97 -24.87 0.72
C ALA A 340 22.24 -24.18 0.19
N PHE A 341 22.73 -23.16 0.92
CA PHE A 341 24.00 -22.50 0.61
C PHE A 341 25.19 -23.47 0.71
N LYS A 342 25.27 -24.25 1.80
CA LYS A 342 26.31 -25.27 1.98
C LYS A 342 26.27 -26.35 0.89
N GLU A 343 25.07 -26.75 0.48
CA GLU A 343 24.82 -27.79 -0.53
C GLU A 343 24.84 -27.27 -1.98
N LYS A 344 25.02 -25.96 -2.19
CA LYS A 344 25.01 -25.28 -3.50
C LYS A 344 23.74 -25.55 -4.33
N ARG A 345 22.58 -25.57 -3.67
CA ARG A 345 21.27 -25.72 -4.32
C ARG A 345 20.38 -24.53 -4.02
N LYS A 346 19.29 -24.39 -4.79
CA LYS A 346 18.26 -23.39 -4.48
C LYS A 346 17.55 -23.75 -3.15
N PRO A 347 17.33 -22.78 -2.25
CA PRO A 347 16.58 -23.01 -1.02
C PRO A 347 15.10 -23.25 -1.34
N LYS A 348 14.42 -24.02 -0.49
CA LYS A 348 12.98 -24.26 -0.56
C LYS A 348 12.29 -23.70 0.68
N TYR A 349 11.95 -22.41 0.62
CA TYR A 349 11.29 -21.73 1.74
C TYR A 349 9.79 -22.05 1.80
N ILE A 350 9.28 -22.30 3.00
CA ILE A 350 7.88 -22.65 3.28
C ILE A 350 7.18 -21.66 4.21
N GLY A 351 7.89 -20.64 4.70
CA GLY A 351 7.31 -19.61 5.56
C GLY A 351 7.08 -20.07 7.00
N ARG A 352 7.99 -20.88 7.55
CA ARG A 352 7.92 -21.43 8.92
C ARG A 352 9.23 -21.25 9.67
#